data_AF-A0A1E7J1V0-F1
#
_entry.id   AF-A0A1E7J1V0-F1
#
_cell.length_a   1.000
_cell.length_b   1.000
_cell.length_c   1.000
_cell.angle_alpha   90.00
_cell.angle_beta   90.00
_cell.angle_gamma   90.00
#
_symmetry.space_group_name_H-M   'P 1'
#
loop_
_entity.id
_entity.type
_entity.pdbx_description
1 polymer ?
#
loop_
_entity_poly.entity_id
_entity_poly.type
_entity_poly.pdbx_seq_one_letter_code
_entity_poly.pdbx_strand_id
1 'polypeptide(L)'
;MIVNGNNIDYRLLPLQNEVEQAAQMMKEGRVQGALSLAKKAVETFPDHPMPHIIATVGYKSVGLTLEYNAEITKLLSILGSKEEVFFRLGEFCLTVKLLDLSDFYLSKALAMDNDSFKVWYHYAQLKTEKKEYPAALEMYKKALPLTDDDHFKQDIKEKIAKAGKLR
;
A
#
# COMPACT_ATOMS: atom_id res chain seq x y z
N MET A 1 0.17 -9.25 -15.92
CA MET A 1 -0.29 -10.62 -16.16
C MET A 1 0.83 -11.57 -15.73
N ILE A 2 0.72 -12.13 -14.52
CA ILE A 2 1.45 -13.34 -14.14
C ILE A 2 0.35 -14.38 -13.90
N VAL A 3 0.54 -15.50 -14.57
CA VAL A 3 -0.42 -16.53 -14.90
C VAL A 3 -0.67 -17.43 -13.68
N ASN A 4 -1.92 -17.87 -13.53
CA ASN A 4 -2.32 -18.93 -12.60
C ASN A 4 -1.49 -20.20 -12.80
N GLY A 5 -1.00 -20.77 -11.70
CA GLY A 5 -0.53 -22.16 -11.64
C GLY A 5 0.72 -22.34 -10.78
N ASN A 6 0.55 -22.43 -9.45
CA ASN A 6 1.40 -23.10 -8.44
C ASN A 6 2.93 -23.26 -8.69
N ASN A 7 3.59 -22.34 -9.37
CA ASN A 7 5.05 -22.22 -9.38
C ASN A 7 5.42 -21.30 -8.23
N ILE A 8 5.38 -21.85 -7.02
CA ILE A 8 5.96 -21.18 -5.86
C ILE A 8 7.47 -21.17 -6.12
N ASP A 9 8.04 -19.99 -6.40
CA ASP A 9 9.50 -19.86 -6.38
C ASP A 9 9.94 -20.00 -4.93
N TYR A 10 10.39 -21.21 -4.57
CA TYR A 10 10.81 -21.55 -3.21
C TYR A 10 11.92 -20.63 -2.69
N ARG A 11 12.67 -19.96 -3.57
CA ARG A 11 13.66 -18.94 -3.18
C ARG A 11 13.03 -17.72 -2.56
N LEU A 12 11.75 -17.43 -2.84
CA LEU A 12 11.00 -16.33 -2.27
C LEU A 12 10.24 -16.70 -0.98
N LEU A 13 10.18 -17.98 -0.60
CA LEU A 13 9.52 -18.37 0.65
C LEU A 13 10.11 -17.68 1.89
N PRO A 14 11.45 -17.57 2.05
CA PRO A 14 12.03 -16.81 3.17
C PRO A 14 11.60 -15.34 3.15
N LEU A 15 11.61 -14.71 1.97
CA LEU A 15 11.13 -13.34 1.79
C LEU A 15 9.67 -13.21 2.23
N GLN A 16 8.80 -14.07 1.71
CA GLN A 16 7.35 -14.06 2.01
C GLN A 16 7.11 -14.15 3.51
N ASN A 17 7.76 -15.11 4.18
CA ASN A 17 7.64 -15.29 5.62
C ASN A 17 8.13 -14.06 6.41
N GLU A 18 9.27 -13.47 6.02
CA GLU A 18 9.82 -12.30 6.71
C GLU A 18 8.96 -11.05 6.50
N VAL A 19 8.48 -10.78 5.28
CA VAL A 19 7.63 -9.62 5.00
C VAL A 19 6.23 -9.75 5.60
N GLU A 20 5.67 -10.96 5.64
CA GLU A 20 4.37 -11.24 6.29
C GLU A 20 4.46 -11.03 7.79
N GLN A 21 5.49 -11.60 8.45
CA GLN A 21 5.72 -11.38 9.87
C GLN A 21 5.98 -9.91 10.18
N ALA A 22 6.77 -9.22 9.36
CA ALA A 22 7.03 -7.79 9.55
C ALA A 22 5.76 -6.95 9.37
N ALA A 23 4.92 -7.26 8.37
CA ALA A 23 3.63 -6.60 8.19
C ALA A 23 2.69 -6.81 9.38
N GLN A 24 2.66 -8.03 9.93
CA GLN A 24 1.90 -8.32 11.14
C GLN A 24 2.43 -7.54 12.34
N MET A 25 3.75 -7.45 12.52
CA MET A 25 4.36 -6.62 13.56
C MET A 25 4.02 -5.13 13.38
N MET A 26 3.99 -4.61 12.15
CA MET A 26 3.54 -3.23 11.89
C MET A 26 2.09 -3.01 12.33
N LYS A 27 1.20 -3.96 12.02
CA LYS A 27 -0.20 -3.92 12.44
C LYS A 27 -0.36 -3.97 13.97
N GLU A 28 0.53 -4.67 14.66
CA GLU A 28 0.59 -4.74 16.13
C GLU A 28 1.30 -3.54 16.78
N GLY A 29 1.83 -2.59 15.99
CA GLY A 29 2.62 -1.46 16.50
C GLY A 29 4.04 -1.84 16.95
N ARG A 30 4.49 -3.07 16.70
CA ARG A 30 5.84 -3.57 17.01
C ARG A 30 6.85 -3.14 15.95
N VAL A 31 6.96 -1.84 15.73
CA VAL A 31 7.71 -1.23 14.62
C VAL A 31 9.19 -1.65 14.61
N GLN A 32 9.86 -1.72 15.76
CA GLN A 32 11.27 -2.10 15.82
C GLN A 32 11.51 -3.55 15.37
N GLY A 33 10.61 -4.47 15.70
CA GLY A 33 10.68 -5.85 15.24
C GLY A 33 10.47 -5.96 13.72
N ALA A 34 9.50 -5.21 13.19
CA ALA A 34 9.28 -5.11 11.76
C ALA A 34 10.49 -4.57 11.01
N LEU A 35 11.14 -3.51 11.54
CA LEU A 35 12.37 -2.95 10.97
C LEU A 35 13.52 -3.97 10.96
N SER A 36 13.68 -4.75 12.02
CA SER A 36 14.71 -5.80 12.07
C SER A 36 14.50 -6.86 10.99
N LEU A 37 13.26 -7.31 10.79
CA LEU A 37 12.92 -8.29 9.74
C LEU A 37 13.06 -7.70 8.34
N ALA A 38 12.62 -6.45 8.14
CA ALA A 38 12.78 -5.76 6.87
C ALA A 38 14.26 -5.63 6.47
N LYS A 39 15.15 -5.27 7.42
CA LYS A 39 16.60 -5.20 7.17
C LYS A 39 17.18 -6.55 6.72
N LYS A 40 16.82 -7.63 7.41
CA LYS A 40 17.23 -8.99 7.03
C LYS A 40 16.73 -9.38 5.63
N ALA A 41 15.48 -9.03 5.31
CA ALA A 41 14.91 -9.27 4.00
C ALA A 41 15.61 -8.46 2.89
N VAL A 42 16.04 -7.22 3.17
CA VAL A 42 16.85 -6.40 2.24
C VAL A 42 18.21 -7.04 1.95
N GLU A 43 18.86 -7.64 2.95
CA GLU A 43 20.16 -8.32 2.75
C GLU A 43 20.05 -9.47 1.73
N THR A 44 18.91 -10.16 1.70
CA THR A 44 18.69 -11.31 0.80
C THR A 44 18.04 -10.91 -0.52
N PHE A 45 17.19 -9.87 -0.51
CA PHE A 45 16.41 -9.41 -1.67
C PHE A 45 16.50 -7.89 -1.85
N PRO A 46 17.69 -7.35 -2.19
CA PRO A 46 17.96 -5.91 -2.16
C PRO A 46 17.24 -5.10 -3.23
N ASP A 47 16.62 -5.73 -4.23
CA ASP A 47 15.86 -5.05 -5.29
C ASP A 47 14.36 -5.38 -5.22
N HIS A 48 13.93 -6.13 -4.22
CA HIS A 48 12.50 -6.38 -4.00
C HIS A 48 11.87 -5.20 -3.25
N PRO A 49 10.73 -4.64 -3.70
CA PRO A 49 10.19 -3.41 -3.11
C PRO A 49 9.62 -3.58 -1.70
N MET A 50 9.05 -4.75 -1.36
CA MET A 50 8.33 -4.93 -0.08
C MET A 50 9.18 -4.71 1.20
N PRO A 51 10.40 -5.27 1.33
CA PRO A 51 11.27 -4.95 2.46
C PRO A 51 11.53 -3.44 2.63
N HIS A 52 11.79 -2.74 1.52
CA HIS A 52 12.00 -1.30 1.51
C HIS A 52 10.72 -0.51 1.85
N ILE A 53 9.54 -0.96 1.41
CA ILE A 53 8.23 -0.39 1.80
C ILE A 53 8.04 -0.49 3.32
N ILE A 54 8.25 -1.69 3.88
CA ILE A 54 8.09 -1.93 5.33
C ILE A 54 9.09 -1.07 6.12
N ALA A 55 10.36 -1.02 5.68
CA ALA A 55 11.39 -0.20 6.28
C ALA A 55 11.03 1.29 6.25
N THR A 56 10.60 1.80 5.09
CA THR A 56 10.17 3.20 4.91
C THR A 56 9.06 3.57 5.89
N VAL A 57 8.00 2.77 5.97
CA VAL A 57 6.88 3.04 6.88
C VAL A 57 7.35 2.95 8.33
N GLY A 58 8.18 1.96 8.68
CA GLY A 58 8.75 1.82 10.02
C GLY A 58 9.57 3.04 10.43
N TYR A 59 10.51 3.49 9.59
CA TYR A 59 11.32 4.69 9.84
C TYR A 59 10.48 5.95 9.96
N LYS A 60 9.44 6.09 9.13
CA LYS A 60 8.47 7.18 9.23
C LYS A 60 7.74 7.16 10.57
N SER A 61 7.30 6.00 11.04
CA SER A 61 6.59 5.84 12.32
C SER A 61 7.44 6.20 13.53
N VAL A 62 8.76 6.01 13.48
CA VAL A 62 9.68 6.34 14.60
C VAL A 62 10.44 7.67 14.42
N GLY A 63 10.15 8.43 13.36
CA GLY A 63 10.75 9.75 13.13
C GLY A 63 12.19 9.72 12.59
N LEU A 64 12.68 8.56 12.14
CA LEU A 64 14.03 8.40 11.60
C LEU A 64 14.09 8.90 10.14
N THR A 65 14.29 10.20 10.00
CA THR A 65 14.14 10.93 8.74
C THR A 65 15.24 10.61 7.72
N LEU A 66 16.46 10.33 8.18
CA LEU A 66 17.61 10.06 7.32
C LEU A 66 17.42 8.71 6.59
N GLU A 67 17.08 7.68 7.35
CA GLU A 67 16.79 6.33 6.88
C GLU A 67 15.52 6.31 6.03
N TYR A 68 14.47 7.01 6.45
CA TYR A 68 13.26 7.19 5.64
C TYR A 68 13.58 7.72 4.24
N ASN A 69 14.39 8.79 4.14
CA ASN A 69 14.74 9.37 2.84
C ASN A 69 15.62 8.43 2.00
N ALA A 70 16.52 7.68 2.62
CA ALA A 70 17.34 6.69 1.92
C ALA A 70 16.47 5.57 1.31
N GLU A 71 15.49 5.06 2.04
CA GLU A 71 14.56 4.05 1.54
C GLU A 71 13.66 4.60 0.42
N ILE A 72 13.22 5.87 0.50
CA ILE A 72 12.50 6.52 -0.59
C ILE A 72 13.34 6.58 -1.87
N THR A 73 14.64 6.91 -1.76
CA THR A 73 15.55 6.91 -2.92
C THR A 73 15.69 5.51 -3.51
N LYS A 74 15.78 4.47 -2.68
CA LYS A 74 15.87 3.08 -3.14
C LYS A 74 14.56 2.60 -3.78
N LEU A 75 13.41 2.92 -3.20
CA LEU A 75 12.11 2.61 -3.79
C LEU A 75 11.92 3.31 -5.15
N LEU A 76 12.41 4.53 -5.30
CA LEU A 76 12.37 5.22 -6.59
C LEU A 76 13.19 4.52 -7.67
N SER A 77 14.34 3.95 -7.33
CA SER A 77 15.13 3.20 -8.31
C SER A 77 14.51 1.85 -8.67
N ILE A 78 13.73 1.24 -7.77
CA ILE A 78 13.01 -0.03 -8.00
C ILE A 78 11.70 0.19 -8.78
N LEU A 79 10.89 1.19 -8.40
CA LEU A 79 9.52 1.38 -8.88
C LEU A 79 9.40 2.40 -10.03
N GLY A 80 10.44 3.20 -10.27
CA GLY A 80 10.56 4.07 -11.45
C GLY A 80 9.78 5.40 -11.39
N SER A 81 8.85 5.59 -10.45
CA SER A 81 8.14 6.87 -10.30
C SER A 81 7.82 7.19 -8.84
N LYS A 82 7.72 8.49 -8.51
CA LYS A 82 7.31 8.94 -7.16
C LYS A 82 5.85 8.61 -6.86
N GLU A 83 4.99 8.63 -7.87
CA GLU A 83 3.58 8.29 -7.73
C GLU A 83 3.44 6.83 -7.28
N GLU A 84 4.09 5.89 -7.98
CA GLU A 84 4.02 4.46 -7.66
C GLU A 84 4.63 4.19 -6.28
N VAL A 85 5.73 4.87 -5.91
CA VAL A 85 6.30 4.77 -4.55
C VAL A 85 5.28 5.17 -3.49
N PHE A 86 4.64 6.32 -3.64
CA PHE A 86 3.65 6.77 -2.66
C PHE A 86 2.38 5.91 -2.68
N PHE A 87 1.95 5.44 -3.84
CA PHE A 87 0.83 4.50 -3.95
C PHE A 87 1.13 3.21 -3.16
N ARG A 88 2.28 2.58 -3.38
CA ARG A 88 2.69 1.34 -2.70
C ARG A 88 2.81 1.51 -1.18
N LEU A 89 3.36 2.64 -0.72
CA LEU A 89 3.43 2.96 0.70
C LEU A 89 2.02 3.13 1.30
N GLY A 90 1.12 3.81 0.58
CA GLY A 90 -0.27 3.99 0.97
C GLY A 90 -1.07 2.70 1.04
N GLU A 91 -0.93 1.84 0.02
CA GLU A 91 -1.52 0.50 -0.07
C GLU A 91 -1.07 -0.40 1.09
N PHE A 92 0.24 -0.42 1.38
CA PHE A 92 0.77 -1.15 2.51
C PHE A 92 0.22 -0.63 3.85
N CYS A 93 0.23 0.69 4.05
CA CYS A 93 -0.30 1.30 5.29
C CYS A 93 -1.79 0.99 5.50
N LEU A 94 -2.58 0.96 4.42
CA LEU A 94 -3.99 0.56 4.49
C LEU A 94 -4.12 -0.90 4.96
N THR A 95 -3.29 -1.79 4.40
CA THR A 95 -3.27 -3.23 4.73
C THR A 95 -2.95 -3.46 6.21
N VAL A 96 -1.97 -2.75 6.75
CA VAL A 96 -1.57 -2.86 8.17
C VAL A 96 -2.36 -1.93 9.10
N LYS A 97 -3.43 -1.30 8.62
CA LYS A 97 -4.35 -0.43 9.38
C LYS A 97 -3.69 0.83 9.99
N LEU A 98 -2.60 1.30 9.39
CA LEU A 98 -2.00 2.60 9.69
C LEU A 98 -2.69 3.69 8.87
N LEU A 99 -3.96 3.97 9.21
CA LEU A 99 -4.87 4.76 8.37
C LEU A 99 -4.39 6.19 8.12
N ASP A 100 -3.69 6.84 9.06
CA ASP A 100 -3.19 8.21 8.87
C ASP A 100 -1.96 8.27 7.96
N LEU A 101 -1.07 7.27 8.04
CA LEU A 101 0.03 7.15 7.08
C LEU A 101 -0.49 6.77 5.69
N SER A 102 -1.52 5.92 5.62
CA SER A 102 -2.20 5.63 4.36
C SER A 102 -2.77 6.90 3.72
N ASP A 103 -3.46 7.75 4.50
CA ASP A 103 -4.00 9.04 4.04
C ASP A 103 -2.89 9.97 3.53
N PHE A 104 -1.79 10.07 4.28
CA PHE A 104 -0.61 10.85 3.90
C PHE A 104 0.01 10.39 2.57
N TYR A 105 0.15 9.08 2.35
CA TYR A 105 0.79 8.57 1.15
C TYR A 105 -0.16 8.54 -0.06
N LEU A 106 -1.42 8.13 0.12
CA LEU A 106 -2.40 8.10 -0.97
C LEU A 106 -2.74 9.52 -1.46
N SER A 107 -2.82 10.51 -0.56
CA SER A 107 -2.97 11.92 -0.97
C SER A 107 -1.79 12.43 -1.81
N LYS A 108 -0.56 12.02 -1.48
CA LYS A 108 0.63 12.35 -2.27
C LYS A 108 0.66 11.67 -3.63
N ALA A 109 0.30 10.39 -3.70
CA ALA A 109 0.18 9.68 -4.97
C ALA A 109 -0.87 10.35 -5.87
N LEU A 110 -2.03 10.68 -5.30
CA LEU A 110 -3.13 11.32 -6.03
C LEU A 110 -2.76 12.72 -6.55
N ALA A 111 -1.95 13.47 -5.80
CA ALA A 111 -1.46 14.78 -6.23
C ALA A 111 -0.46 14.69 -7.42
N MET A 112 0.11 13.52 -7.68
CA MET A 112 1.02 13.28 -8.80
C MET A 112 0.28 12.76 -10.04
N ASP A 113 -0.67 11.85 -9.84
CA ASP A 113 -1.55 11.34 -10.89
C ASP A 113 -2.99 11.27 -10.36
N ASN A 114 -3.84 12.12 -10.91
CA ASN A 114 -5.26 12.19 -10.54
C ASN A 114 -6.15 11.31 -11.42
N ASP A 115 -5.59 10.55 -12.37
CA ASP A 115 -6.30 9.62 -13.25
C ASP A 115 -5.93 8.14 -12.95
N SER A 116 -5.18 7.90 -11.88
CA SER A 116 -4.84 6.56 -11.43
C SER A 116 -6.04 5.86 -10.75
N PHE A 117 -6.65 4.91 -11.47
CA PHE A 117 -7.69 4.01 -10.94
C PHE A 117 -7.31 3.43 -9.57
N LYS A 118 -6.08 2.91 -9.45
CA LYS A 118 -5.61 2.22 -8.24
C LYS A 118 -5.57 3.16 -7.05
N VAL A 119 -5.10 4.39 -7.25
CA VAL A 119 -5.03 5.39 -6.18
C VAL A 119 -6.44 5.77 -5.72
N TRP A 120 -7.36 6.09 -6.63
CA TRP A 120 -8.75 6.41 -6.26
C TRP A 120 -9.44 5.26 -5.54
N TYR A 121 -9.24 4.02 -6.01
CA TYR A 121 -9.83 2.83 -5.41
C TYR A 121 -9.35 2.61 -3.98
N HIS A 122 -8.03 2.61 -3.74
CA HIS A 122 -7.48 2.42 -2.40
C HIS A 122 -7.78 3.59 -1.47
N TYR A 123 -7.84 4.82 -2.01
CA TYR A 123 -8.21 5.97 -1.20
C TYR A 123 -9.69 5.89 -0.78
N ALA A 124 -10.58 5.44 -1.65
CA ALA A 124 -11.96 5.16 -1.30
C ALA A 124 -12.09 4.06 -0.22
N GLN A 125 -11.27 3.01 -0.29
CA GLN A 125 -11.20 1.99 0.75
C GLN A 125 -10.74 2.57 2.09
N LEU A 126 -9.68 3.40 2.09
CA LEU A 126 -9.23 4.11 3.27
C LEU A 126 -10.34 4.96 3.90
N LYS A 127 -11.07 5.75 3.08
CA LYS A 127 -12.20 6.55 3.56
C LYS A 127 -13.33 5.69 4.12
N THR A 128 -13.54 4.50 3.54
CA THR A 128 -14.49 3.52 4.08
C THR A 128 -14.05 3.01 5.46
N GLU A 129 -12.77 2.68 5.63
CA GLU A 129 -12.20 2.22 6.91
C GLU A 129 -12.27 3.32 7.99
N LYS A 130 -12.06 4.59 7.61
CA LYS A 130 -12.26 5.76 8.47
C LYS A 130 -13.74 6.09 8.74
N LYS A 131 -14.69 5.33 8.15
CA LYS A 131 -16.15 5.58 8.20
C LYS A 131 -16.56 6.92 7.60
N GLU A 132 -15.72 7.51 6.76
CA GLU A 132 -15.96 8.74 5.99
C GLU A 132 -16.74 8.40 4.70
N TYR A 133 -17.93 7.79 4.85
CA TYR A 133 -18.68 7.21 3.73
C TYR A 133 -19.02 8.19 2.59
N PRO A 134 -19.37 9.47 2.85
CA PRO A 134 -19.58 10.43 1.77
C PRO A 134 -18.33 10.66 0.90
N ALA A 135 -17.14 10.75 1.53
CA ALA A 135 -15.87 10.91 0.82
C ALA A 135 -15.50 9.62 0.05
N ALA A 136 -15.71 8.46 0.69
CA ALA A 136 -15.50 7.16 0.03
C ALA A 136 -16.35 7.02 -1.24
N LEU A 137 -17.62 7.44 -1.18
CA LEU A 137 -18.55 7.40 -2.30
C LEU A 137 -18.07 8.27 -3.47
N GLU A 138 -17.57 9.48 -3.20
CA GLU A 138 -17.01 10.36 -4.23
C GLU A 138 -15.80 9.70 -4.90
N MET A 139 -14.89 9.14 -4.11
CA MET A 139 -13.68 8.51 -4.62
C MET A 139 -13.98 7.23 -5.44
N TYR A 140 -14.91 6.39 -4.99
CA TYR A 140 -15.34 5.23 -5.79
C TYR A 140 -15.97 5.63 -7.13
N LYS A 141 -16.74 6.72 -7.17
CA LYS A 141 -17.30 7.24 -8.42
C LYS A 141 -16.23 7.74 -9.38
N LYS A 142 -15.12 8.29 -8.88
CA LYS A 142 -13.95 8.65 -9.69
C LYS A 142 -13.16 7.43 -10.16
N ALA A 143 -13.03 6.39 -9.34
CA ALA A 143 -12.33 5.16 -9.70
C ALA A 143 -13.07 4.35 -10.78
N LEU A 144 -14.41 4.28 -10.73
CA LEU A 144 -15.22 3.41 -11.58
C LEU A 144 -14.99 3.58 -13.10
N PRO A 145 -14.94 4.79 -13.69
CA PRO A 145 -14.70 4.95 -15.12
C PRO A 145 -13.23 4.74 -15.53
N LEU A 146 -12.28 4.66 -14.58
CA LEU A 146 -10.84 4.57 -14.84
C LEU A 146 -10.33 3.12 -14.94
N THR A 147 -11.18 2.13 -14.66
CA THR A 147 -10.84 0.71 -14.81
C THR A 147 -11.68 0.08 -15.90
N ASP A 148 -11.05 -0.76 -16.72
CA ASP A 148 -11.74 -1.62 -17.67
C ASP A 148 -12.03 -3.03 -17.13
N ASP A 149 -11.45 -3.37 -15.98
CA ASP A 149 -11.58 -4.68 -15.35
C ASP A 149 -12.96 -4.87 -14.72
N ASP A 150 -13.71 -5.86 -15.20
CA ASP A 150 -15.09 -6.13 -14.78
C ASP A 150 -15.19 -6.55 -13.30
N HIS A 151 -14.18 -7.22 -12.75
CA HIS A 151 -14.16 -7.59 -11.33
C HIS A 151 -14.10 -6.33 -10.47
N PHE A 152 -13.19 -5.41 -10.79
CA PHE A 152 -13.10 -4.14 -10.07
C PHE A 152 -14.33 -3.26 -10.27
N LYS A 153 -14.91 -3.21 -11.48
CA LYS A 153 -16.17 -2.48 -11.73
C LYS A 153 -17.29 -2.99 -10.83
N GLN A 154 -17.42 -4.32 -10.70
CA GLN A 154 -18.45 -4.93 -9.86
C GLN A 154 -18.21 -4.64 -8.38
N ASP A 155 -17.01 -4.85 -7.88
CA ASP A 155 -16.64 -4.57 -6.49
C ASP A 155 -16.86 -3.09 -6.12
N ILE A 156 -16.51 -2.15 -7.01
CA ILE A 156 -16.78 -0.72 -6.80
C ILE A 156 -18.29 -0.43 -6.72
N LYS A 157 -19.09 -1.00 -7.62
CA LYS A 157 -20.57 -0.81 -7.61
C LYS A 157 -21.17 -1.30 -6.29
N GLU A 158 -20.71 -2.44 -5.78
CA GLU A 158 -21.14 -2.98 -4.49
C GLU A 158 -20.76 -2.07 -3.33
N LYS A 159 -19.53 -1.54 -3.32
CA LYS A 159 -19.08 -0.59 -2.29
C LYS A 159 -19.83 0.73 -2.35
N ILE A 160 -20.13 1.25 -3.54
CA ILE A 160 -20.99 2.43 -3.75
C ILE A 160 -22.38 2.18 -3.15
N ALA A 161 -23.00 1.04 -3.44
CA ALA A 161 -24.32 0.69 -2.92
C ALA A 161 -24.33 0.56 -1.40
N LYS A 162 -23.28 -0.03 -0.82
CA LYS A 162 -23.13 -0.18 0.63
C LYS A 162 -22.88 1.17 1.32
N ALA A 163 -21.94 1.98 0.82
CA ALA A 163 -21.62 3.29 1.39
C ALA A 163 -22.80 4.26 1.30
N GLY A 164 -23.59 4.19 0.21
CA GLY A 164 -24.81 5.00 0.06
C GLY A 164 -25.90 4.71 1.09
N LYS A 165 -25.95 3.50 1.66
CA LYS A 165 -26.87 3.14 2.75
C LYS A 165 -26.41 3.61 4.13
N LEU A 166 -25.15 4.02 4.26
CA LEU A 166 -24.51 4.46 5.50
C LEU A 166 -24.31 5.99 5.56
N ARG A 167 -24.86 6.72 4.59
CA ARG A 167 -24.82 8.19 4.49
C ARG A 167 -25.82 8.86 5.42
#